data_AF-A0A1J5QGM2-F1
#
_entry.id   AF-A0A1J5QGM2-F1
#
_cell.length_a   1.000
_cell.length_b   1.000
_cell.length_c   1.000
_cell.angle_alpha   90.00
_cell.angle_beta   90.00
_cell.angle_gamma   90.00
#
_symmetry.space_group_name_H-M   'P 1'
#
loop_
_entity.id
_entity.type
_entity.pdbx_description
1 polymer ?
#
loop_
_entity_poly.entity_id
_entity_poly.type
_entity_poly.pdbx_seq_one_letter_code
_entity_poly.pdbx_strand_id
1 'polypeptide(L)'
;MTPSATAANYRRKVRTLFASLSTVLLAACGGGDGEDTTGRRVSESATSRQATTGKVHGLRNHTNTCAIGSVVQLLMHDEPLRKQAQRSNPELHLDLLRDAYHGNSNAADELDAVYAANVLHPIQARYAKRAAPGSLIEAADLWSHADGLQLPLYFVADPPREIPLQRREHGERVFGFLAEGSGDGSGYVNFADLPERDQLRGLVYNAGGHYVAYVRVDGRWWLFNDSQAIAIDELRMHRLRANEGCGVAFVVYET
;
A
#
# COMPACT_ATOMS: atom_id res chain seq x y z
N MET A 1 2.50 19.49 33.24
CA MET A 1 2.14 19.63 31.82
C MET A 1 1.25 18.45 31.45
N THR A 2 -0.04 18.73 31.34
CA THR A 2 -1.10 17.78 31.01
C THR A 2 -1.17 17.58 29.49
N PRO A 3 -1.34 16.35 28.98
CA PRO A 3 -1.55 16.14 27.55
C PRO A 3 -2.92 16.71 27.14
N SER A 4 -2.92 17.44 26.02
CA SER A 4 -4.08 18.10 25.44
C SER A 4 -5.26 17.13 25.24
N ALA A 5 -6.44 17.54 25.69
CA ALA A 5 -7.70 16.80 25.64
C ALA A 5 -8.18 16.45 24.21
N THR A 6 -7.48 16.94 23.18
CA THR A 6 -7.79 16.65 21.77
C THR A 6 -7.41 15.23 21.35
N ALA A 7 -6.33 14.65 21.90
CA ALA A 7 -5.86 13.31 21.54
C ALA A 7 -6.73 12.18 22.14
N ALA A 8 -7.38 12.44 23.28
CA ALA A 8 -8.19 11.45 23.99
C ALA A 8 -9.59 11.25 23.37
N ASN A 9 -10.11 12.25 22.66
CA ASN A 9 -11.45 12.19 22.06
C ASN A 9 -11.52 11.40 20.74
N TYR A 10 -10.38 11.14 20.09
CA TYR A 10 -10.36 10.38 18.83
C TYR A 10 -10.65 8.89 19.02
N ARG A 11 -10.32 8.32 20.21
CA ARG A 11 -10.49 6.89 20.50
C ARG A 11 -11.93 6.43 20.74
N ARG A 12 -12.91 7.34 20.82
CA ARG A 12 -14.25 7.02 21.33
C ARG A 12 -15.38 7.01 20.29
N LYS A 13 -15.12 7.36 19.02
CA LYS A 13 -16.18 7.55 18.00
C LYS A 13 -16.22 6.55 16.84
N VAL A 14 -15.34 5.54 16.78
CA VAL A 14 -15.48 4.44 15.80
C VAL A 14 -16.29 3.29 16.40
N ARG A 15 -17.53 3.60 16.73
CA ARG A 15 -18.59 2.62 16.94
C ARG A 15 -19.82 3.28 16.34
N THR A 16 -20.21 2.85 15.14
CA THR A 16 -21.56 2.37 14.79
C THR A 16 -21.72 2.39 13.26
N LEU A 17 -22.31 1.32 12.72
CA LEU A 17 -22.92 1.14 11.40
C LEU A 17 -21.99 1.11 10.17
N PHE A 18 -21.87 -0.05 9.53
CA PHE A 18 -22.58 -0.31 8.27
C PHE A 18 -22.72 -1.83 8.05
N ALA A 19 -23.97 -2.24 7.80
CA ALA A 19 -24.33 -3.59 7.41
C ALA A 19 -24.28 -3.71 5.87
N SER A 20 -23.64 -4.78 5.40
CA SER A 20 -23.87 -5.52 4.15
C SER A 20 -24.65 -4.81 3.02
N LEU A 21 -23.96 -4.58 1.89
CA LEU A 21 -24.46 -4.99 0.57
C LEU A 21 -23.28 -5.11 -0.42
N SER A 22 -22.86 -6.34 -0.72
CA SER A 22 -21.90 -6.62 -1.78
C SER A 22 -22.60 -6.55 -3.14
N THR A 23 -22.26 -5.54 -3.93
CA THR A 23 -22.48 -5.57 -5.38
C THR A 23 -21.21 -5.04 -6.06
N VAL A 24 -20.59 -5.87 -6.89
CA VAL A 24 -19.46 -5.49 -7.72
C VAL A 24 -19.95 -4.43 -8.72
N LEU A 25 -19.48 -3.20 -8.56
CA LEU A 25 -19.54 -2.16 -9.59
C LEU A 25 -18.14 -1.56 -9.76
N LEU A 26 -17.41 -2.12 -10.72
CA LEU A 26 -16.32 -1.41 -11.39
C LEU A 26 -16.96 -0.51 -12.45
N ALA A 27 -17.27 0.74 -12.12
CA ALA A 27 -17.50 1.79 -13.11
C ALA A 27 -17.25 3.20 -12.54
N ALA A 28 -16.50 3.98 -13.32
CA ALA A 28 -16.41 5.44 -13.34
C ALA A 28 -15.57 6.15 -12.26
N CYS A 29 -14.25 6.03 -12.37
CA CYS A 29 -13.34 7.17 -12.22
C CYS A 29 -12.65 7.41 -13.58
N GLY A 30 -13.42 7.87 -14.56
CA GLY A 30 -12.93 8.19 -15.90
C GLY A 30 -13.97 9.05 -16.61
N GLY A 31 -13.67 10.33 -16.77
CA GLY A 31 -14.55 11.28 -17.44
C GLY A 31 -14.36 11.27 -18.96
N GLY A 32 -15.48 11.22 -19.67
CA GLY A 32 -15.77 12.02 -20.85
C GLY A 32 -15.13 11.60 -22.17
N ASP A 33 -15.89 10.85 -22.96
CA ASP A 33 -15.63 10.52 -24.36
C ASP A 33 -15.58 11.77 -25.26
N GLY A 34 -14.50 11.88 -26.03
CA GLY A 34 -14.46 12.61 -27.28
C GLY A 34 -14.38 11.58 -28.40
N GLU A 35 -15.48 11.39 -29.09
CA GLU A 35 -15.64 10.52 -30.25
C GLU A 35 -14.80 11.07 -31.42
N ASP A 36 -13.81 10.30 -31.89
CA ASP A 36 -13.31 10.46 -33.25
C ASP A 36 -13.09 9.08 -33.91
N THR A 37 -13.88 8.86 -34.94
CA THR A 37 -14.01 7.65 -35.74
C THR A 37 -12.80 7.47 -36.65
N THR A 38 -11.82 6.67 -36.25
CA THR A 38 -11.01 5.90 -37.21
C THR A 38 -10.60 4.55 -36.63
N GLY A 39 -11.10 3.49 -37.26
CA GLY A 39 -10.75 2.12 -36.93
C GLY A 39 -9.26 1.87 -37.17
N ARG A 40 -8.52 1.68 -36.08
CA ARG A 40 -7.21 1.01 -36.11
C ARG A 40 -7.06 0.19 -34.84
N ARG A 41 -7.26 -1.13 -34.96
CA ARG A 41 -6.86 -2.10 -33.93
C ARG A 41 -5.35 -1.99 -33.78
N VAL A 42 -4.89 -1.23 -32.79
CA VAL A 42 -3.50 -1.31 -32.35
C VAL A 42 -3.43 -2.47 -31.36
N SER A 43 -3.07 -3.64 -31.87
CA SER A 43 -2.50 -4.69 -31.04
C SER A 43 -1.18 -4.15 -30.47
N GLU A 44 -1.21 -3.59 -29.26
CA GLU A 44 -0.01 -3.33 -28.47
C GLU A 44 0.52 -4.66 -27.91
N SER A 45 1.11 -5.45 -28.81
CA SER A 45 2.11 -6.44 -28.45
C SER A 45 3.46 -5.72 -28.46
N ALA A 46 3.92 -5.33 -27.27
CA ALA A 46 5.29 -4.91 -27.05
C ALA A 46 5.72 -5.39 -25.66
N THR A 47 6.03 -6.69 -25.59
CA THR A 47 7.01 -7.22 -24.65
C THR A 47 8.33 -6.48 -24.86
N SER A 48 8.48 -5.33 -24.21
CA SER A 48 9.80 -4.73 -24.00
C SER A 48 10.55 -5.64 -23.02
N ARG A 49 11.29 -6.60 -23.60
CA ARG A 49 12.35 -7.36 -22.93
C ARG A 49 13.53 -6.41 -22.70
N GLN A 50 13.34 -5.48 -21.78
CA GLN A 50 14.46 -4.85 -21.08
C GLN A 50 14.74 -5.76 -19.90
N ALA A 51 15.93 -6.35 -19.86
CA ALA A 51 16.34 -7.28 -18.82
C ALA A 51 16.21 -6.61 -17.44
N THR A 52 15.15 -6.95 -16.72
CA THR A 52 15.06 -6.64 -15.29
C THR A 52 16.02 -7.57 -14.57
N THR A 53 16.91 -7.01 -13.77
CA THR A 53 17.91 -7.75 -12.99
C THR A 53 17.30 -8.60 -11.87
N GLY A 54 15.98 -8.50 -11.65
CA GLY A 54 15.20 -9.44 -10.84
C GLY A 54 13.82 -9.71 -11.44
N LYS A 55 13.29 -10.92 -11.23
CA LYS A 55 11.90 -11.27 -11.52
C LYS A 55 11.02 -10.55 -10.49
N VAL A 56 10.03 -9.78 -10.95
CA VAL A 56 9.09 -9.05 -10.09
C VAL A 56 7.80 -9.87 -9.97
N HIS A 57 7.28 -10.03 -8.75
CA HIS A 57 6.17 -10.93 -8.47
C HIS A 57 5.02 -10.22 -7.73
N GLY A 58 3.79 -10.44 -8.20
CA GLY A 58 2.59 -10.16 -7.40
C GLY A 58 2.40 -11.19 -6.28
N LEU A 59 1.60 -10.87 -5.28
CA LEU A 59 1.22 -11.75 -4.17
C LEU A 59 -0.29 -11.98 -4.23
N ARG A 60 -0.74 -13.25 -4.21
CA ARG A 60 -2.16 -13.57 -4.35
C ARG A 60 -2.96 -12.99 -3.18
N ASN A 61 -4.15 -12.50 -3.48
CA ASN A 61 -5.12 -12.04 -2.48
C ASN A 61 -6.02 -13.20 -2.05
N HIS A 62 -6.04 -13.45 -0.75
CA HIS A 62 -6.75 -14.54 -0.10
C HIS A 62 -7.94 -13.99 0.69
N THR A 63 -8.89 -13.40 -0.03
CA THR A 63 -10.13 -12.82 0.52
C THR A 63 -9.90 -11.62 1.45
N ASN A 64 -9.99 -10.40 0.90
CA ASN A 64 -9.83 -9.13 1.63
C ASN A 64 -8.44 -8.94 2.27
N THR A 65 -7.39 -9.46 1.64
CA THR A 65 -6.00 -9.39 2.17
C THR A 65 -5.09 -8.48 1.35
N CYS A 66 -5.66 -7.68 0.44
CA CYS A 66 -4.92 -6.77 -0.44
C CYS A 66 -4.06 -5.76 0.34
N ALA A 67 -4.48 -5.33 1.53
CA ALA A 67 -3.66 -4.51 2.43
C ALA A 67 -2.36 -5.22 2.85
N ILE A 68 -2.45 -6.50 3.24
CA ILE A 68 -1.29 -7.31 3.62
C ILE A 68 -0.38 -7.48 2.42
N GLY A 69 -0.92 -7.86 1.26
CA GLY A 69 -0.14 -8.00 0.02
C GLY A 69 0.60 -6.70 -0.33
N SER A 70 -0.10 -5.57 -0.33
CA SER A 70 0.47 -4.26 -0.66
C SER A 70 1.60 -3.84 0.29
N VAL A 71 1.40 -4.00 1.60
CA VAL A 71 2.44 -3.70 2.60
C VAL A 71 3.65 -4.61 2.42
N VAL A 72 3.43 -5.91 2.20
CA VAL A 72 4.53 -6.88 2.00
C VAL A 72 5.33 -6.58 0.73
N GLN A 73 4.70 -6.09 -0.34
CA GLN A 73 5.43 -5.67 -1.54
C GLN A 73 6.44 -4.56 -1.23
N LEU A 74 6.09 -3.57 -0.40
CA LEU A 74 7.06 -2.56 0.04
C LEU A 74 8.24 -3.18 0.80
N LEU A 75 7.99 -4.16 1.68
CA LEU A 75 9.05 -4.84 2.43
C LEU A 75 9.95 -5.72 1.54
N MET A 76 9.40 -6.40 0.55
CA MET A 76 10.22 -7.23 -0.36
C MET A 76 11.23 -6.38 -1.13
N HIS A 77 10.87 -5.13 -1.42
CA HIS A 77 11.70 -4.18 -2.14
C HIS A 77 12.43 -3.16 -1.26
N ASP A 78 12.40 -3.30 0.07
CA ASP A 78 13.15 -2.43 1.01
C ASP A 78 13.78 -3.26 2.13
N GLU A 79 15.08 -3.58 2.00
CA GLU A 79 15.78 -4.43 2.95
C GLU A 79 15.82 -3.85 4.38
N PRO A 80 16.15 -2.55 4.60
CA PRO A 80 16.12 -1.97 5.94
C PRO A 80 14.76 -2.11 6.62
N LEU A 81 13.66 -1.80 5.93
CA LEU A 81 12.32 -1.93 6.48
C LEU A 81 11.92 -3.38 6.71
N ARG A 82 12.27 -4.30 5.80
CA ARG A 82 12.04 -5.73 5.99
C ARG A 82 12.76 -6.27 7.22
N LYS A 83 14.04 -5.93 7.41
CA LYS A 83 14.80 -6.34 8.60
C LYS A 83 14.22 -5.74 9.87
N GLN A 84 13.73 -4.50 9.83
CA GLN A 84 13.03 -3.91 10.97
C GLN A 84 11.73 -4.66 11.28
N ALA A 85 10.91 -4.93 10.27
CA ALA A 85 9.68 -5.69 10.42
C ALA A 85 9.95 -7.09 10.99
N GLN A 86 10.96 -7.79 10.48
CA GLN A 86 11.39 -9.12 10.94
C GLN A 86 11.84 -9.10 12.40
N ARG A 87 12.57 -8.06 12.84
CA ARG A 87 13.00 -7.93 14.24
C ARG A 87 11.83 -7.69 15.18
N SER A 88 10.86 -6.87 14.78
CA SER A 88 9.65 -6.62 15.57
C SER A 88 8.67 -7.81 15.54
N ASN A 89 8.79 -8.68 14.54
CA ASN A 89 7.85 -9.76 14.25
C ASN A 89 8.60 -11.06 13.91
N PRO A 90 9.29 -11.71 14.88
CA PRO A 90 10.15 -12.86 14.63
C PRO A 90 9.40 -14.10 14.10
N GLU A 91 8.11 -14.21 14.38
CA GLU A 91 7.21 -15.24 13.85
C GLU A 91 6.82 -15.03 12.38
N LEU A 92 6.99 -13.83 11.82
CA LEU A 92 6.87 -13.64 10.38
C LEU A 92 8.19 -14.07 9.75
N HIS A 93 8.20 -15.05 8.85
CA HIS A 93 9.45 -15.47 8.20
C HIS A 93 9.69 -14.66 6.91
N LEU A 94 9.94 -13.36 7.06
CA LEU A 94 10.11 -12.43 5.94
C LEU A 94 11.37 -12.70 5.12
N ASP A 95 12.44 -13.21 5.73
CA ASP A 95 13.64 -13.61 4.99
C ASP A 95 13.41 -14.86 4.14
N LEU A 96 12.62 -15.83 4.65
CA LEU A 96 12.20 -16.99 3.86
C LEU A 96 11.32 -16.56 2.68
N LEU A 97 10.38 -15.62 2.92
CA LEU A 97 9.58 -15.05 1.84
C LEU A 97 10.46 -14.30 0.82
N ARG A 98 11.43 -13.50 1.26
CA ARG A 98 12.38 -12.82 0.37
C ARG A 98 13.12 -13.82 -0.52
N ASP A 99 13.65 -14.89 0.06
CA ASP A 99 14.38 -15.92 -0.69
C ASP A 99 13.48 -16.58 -1.72
N ALA A 100 12.22 -16.83 -1.36
CA ALA A 100 11.25 -17.35 -2.29
C ALA A 100 10.87 -16.32 -3.38
N TYR A 101 10.78 -15.04 -3.04
CA TYR A 101 10.38 -13.96 -3.94
C TYR A 101 11.44 -13.68 -5.01
N HIS A 102 12.73 -13.76 -4.65
CA HIS A 102 13.85 -13.54 -5.58
C HIS A 102 14.43 -14.84 -6.16
N GLY A 103 13.90 -16.00 -5.76
CA GLY A 103 14.36 -17.31 -6.23
C GLY A 103 14.05 -17.53 -7.71
N ASN A 104 15.08 -17.91 -8.47
CA ASN A 104 14.97 -18.16 -9.92
C ASN A 104 14.07 -19.37 -10.28
N SER A 105 13.84 -20.29 -9.34
CA SER A 105 13.09 -21.52 -9.54
C SER A 105 11.59 -21.40 -9.29
N ASN A 106 11.14 -20.34 -8.63
CA ASN A 106 9.82 -20.41 -8.01
C ASN A 106 8.68 -20.18 -8.99
N ALA A 107 7.81 -21.17 -9.07
CA ALA A 107 6.50 -21.03 -9.69
C ALA A 107 5.63 -20.10 -8.83
N ALA A 108 4.62 -19.47 -9.44
CA ALA A 108 3.72 -18.55 -8.72
C ALA A 108 3.05 -19.22 -7.50
N ASP A 109 2.75 -20.52 -7.59
CA ASP A 109 2.11 -21.27 -6.50
C ASP A 109 3.08 -21.59 -5.34
N GLU A 110 4.38 -21.73 -5.61
CA GLU A 110 5.38 -21.96 -4.57
C GLU A 110 5.61 -20.69 -3.75
N LEU A 111 5.68 -19.53 -4.41
CA LEU A 111 5.72 -18.24 -3.74
C LEU A 111 4.45 -18.01 -2.90
N ASP A 112 3.29 -18.36 -3.44
CA ASP A 112 2.01 -18.20 -2.74
C ASP A 112 1.96 -19.05 -1.46
N ALA A 113 2.40 -20.30 -1.50
CA ALA A 113 2.45 -21.17 -0.33
C ALA A 113 3.37 -20.61 0.77
N VAL A 114 4.55 -20.09 0.39
CA VAL A 114 5.49 -19.46 1.34
C VAL A 114 4.88 -18.19 1.92
N TYR A 115 4.30 -17.32 1.10
CA TYR A 115 3.64 -16.10 1.54
C TYR A 115 2.48 -16.39 2.50
N ALA A 116 1.60 -17.33 2.13
CA ALA A 116 0.42 -17.71 2.89
C ALA A 116 0.80 -18.20 4.29
N ALA A 117 1.70 -19.18 4.37
CA ALA A 117 2.08 -19.83 5.62
C ALA A 117 2.89 -18.92 6.55
N ASN A 118 3.78 -18.09 6.00
CA ASN A 118 4.81 -17.41 6.79
C ASN A 118 4.52 -15.94 7.08
N VAL A 119 3.57 -15.33 6.38
CA VAL A 119 3.27 -13.89 6.54
C VAL A 119 1.78 -13.65 6.66
N LEU A 120 1.02 -14.11 5.68
CA LEU A 120 -0.41 -13.82 5.60
C LEU A 120 -1.21 -14.41 6.76
N HIS A 121 -1.19 -15.74 6.94
CA HIS A 121 -1.97 -16.40 7.99
C HIS A 121 -1.57 -15.95 9.40
N PRO A 122 -0.28 -15.77 9.74
CA PRO A 122 0.12 -15.20 11.02
C PRO A 122 -0.46 -13.80 11.29
N ILE A 123 -0.47 -12.91 10.29
CA ILE A 123 -1.07 -11.57 10.42
C ILE A 123 -2.59 -11.68 10.60
N GLN A 124 -3.28 -12.48 9.76
CA GLN A 124 -4.72 -12.70 9.88
C GLN A 124 -5.11 -13.25 11.25
N ALA A 125 -4.33 -14.19 11.80
CA ALA A 125 -4.58 -14.77 13.12
C ALA A 125 -4.49 -13.75 14.26
N ARG A 126 -3.70 -12.67 14.12
CA ARG A 126 -3.69 -11.56 15.08
C ARG A 126 -4.94 -10.71 14.94
N TYR A 127 -5.26 -10.30 13.71
CA TYR A 127 -6.40 -9.43 13.44
C TYR A 127 -7.74 -10.07 13.77
N ALA A 128 -7.86 -11.39 13.58
CA ALA A 128 -9.06 -12.15 13.96
C ALA A 128 -9.37 -12.09 15.47
N LYS A 129 -8.39 -11.79 16.33
CA LYS A 129 -8.60 -11.61 17.78
C LYS A 129 -9.17 -10.24 18.14
N ARG A 130 -9.00 -9.25 17.26
CA ARG A 130 -9.32 -7.84 17.49
C ARG A 130 -10.61 -7.42 16.80
N ALA A 131 -10.82 -7.90 15.58
CA ALA A 131 -11.86 -7.40 14.70
C ALA A 131 -12.98 -8.43 14.49
N ALA A 132 -14.16 -7.95 14.12
CA ALA A 132 -15.26 -8.83 13.76
C ALA A 132 -14.90 -9.62 12.49
N PRO A 133 -15.45 -10.84 12.31
CA PRO A 133 -15.29 -11.58 11.07
C PRO A 133 -15.66 -10.71 9.85
N GLY A 134 -14.76 -10.62 8.88
CA GLY A 134 -14.95 -9.82 7.66
C GLY A 134 -14.56 -8.35 7.77
N SER A 135 -14.07 -7.87 8.91
CA SER A 135 -13.49 -6.52 9.01
C SER A 135 -12.28 -6.38 8.08
N LEU A 136 -12.21 -5.26 7.35
CA LEU A 136 -11.07 -4.91 6.53
C LEU A 136 -9.85 -4.58 7.40
N ILE A 137 -8.67 -4.91 6.90
CA ILE A 137 -7.39 -4.50 7.49
C ILE A 137 -6.97 -3.21 6.81
N GLU A 138 -6.96 -2.11 7.56
CA GLU A 138 -6.46 -0.82 7.08
C GLU A 138 -4.93 -0.87 6.97
N ALA A 139 -4.37 -0.46 5.83
CA ALA A 139 -2.94 -0.61 5.56
C ALA A 139 -2.04 0.16 6.54
N ALA A 140 -2.46 1.36 6.97
CA ALA A 140 -1.75 2.15 7.98
C ALA A 140 -1.79 1.50 9.37
N ASP A 141 -2.93 0.91 9.76
CA ASP A 141 -3.05 0.16 11.03
C ASP A 141 -2.18 -1.10 10.98
N LEU A 142 -2.16 -1.83 9.86
CA LEU A 142 -1.24 -2.95 9.65
C LEU A 142 0.22 -2.54 9.79
N TRP A 143 0.59 -1.36 9.30
CA TRP A 143 1.97 -0.89 9.38
C TRP A 143 2.42 -0.60 10.82
N SER A 144 1.63 0.18 11.58
CA SER A 144 2.11 0.76 12.84
C SER A 144 1.51 0.18 14.12
N HIS A 145 0.38 -0.54 14.06
CA HIS A 145 -0.30 -1.00 15.26
C HIS A 145 0.48 -2.12 15.97
N ALA A 146 0.23 -2.29 17.28
CA ALA A 146 0.83 -3.33 18.12
C ALA A 146 0.58 -4.75 17.58
N ASP A 147 -0.59 -4.97 17.01
CA ASP A 147 -1.00 -6.26 16.41
C ASP A 147 -0.60 -6.38 14.92
N GLY A 148 -0.08 -5.30 14.34
CA GLY A 148 0.43 -5.23 12.98
C GLY A 148 1.94 -5.49 12.94
N LEU A 149 2.67 -4.66 12.18
CA LEU A 149 4.12 -4.77 11.99
C LEU A 149 4.93 -3.93 12.99
N GLN A 150 4.30 -3.03 13.75
CA GLN A 150 4.97 -2.17 14.72
C GLN A 150 6.11 -1.34 14.10
N LEU A 151 5.91 -0.90 12.85
CA LEU A 151 6.85 -0.04 12.16
C LEU A 151 6.51 1.44 12.41
N PRO A 152 7.52 2.32 12.51
CA PRO A 152 7.28 3.75 12.60
C PRO A 152 6.45 4.25 11.42
N LEU A 153 5.39 5.00 11.72
CA LEU A 153 4.55 5.70 10.77
C LEU A 153 4.30 7.10 11.31
N TYR A 154 4.65 8.10 10.52
CA TYR A 154 4.54 9.49 10.94
C TYR A 154 3.42 10.17 10.17
N PHE A 155 2.45 10.69 10.90
CA PHE A 155 1.31 11.35 10.28
C PHE A 155 1.61 12.81 9.99
N VAL A 156 1.37 13.21 8.76
CA VAL A 156 1.53 14.58 8.28
C VAL A 156 0.14 15.19 8.07
N ALA A 157 -0.11 16.33 8.70
CA ALA A 157 -1.34 17.09 8.51
C ALA A 157 -1.31 17.83 7.16
N ASP A 158 -2.48 17.98 6.55
CA ASP A 158 -2.67 18.70 5.29
C ASP A 158 -2.34 20.22 5.44
N PRO A 159 -1.61 20.83 4.48
CA PRO A 159 -0.97 20.21 3.33
C PRO A 159 0.43 19.65 3.63
N PRO A 160 0.83 18.53 2.98
CA PRO A 160 2.13 17.90 3.15
C PRO A 160 3.22 18.72 2.44
N ARG A 161 3.46 19.97 2.86
CA ARG A 161 4.36 20.88 2.16
C ARG A 161 5.76 20.92 2.75
N GLU A 162 5.91 20.77 4.07
CA GLU A 162 7.21 21.05 4.73
C GLU A 162 7.63 20.02 5.78
N ILE A 163 6.69 19.30 6.39
CA ILE A 163 6.95 18.39 7.52
C ILE A 163 7.78 17.13 7.15
N PRO A 164 7.62 16.52 5.96
CA PRO A 164 8.42 15.34 5.59
C PRO A 164 9.92 15.60 5.51
N LEU A 165 10.35 16.82 5.16
CA LEU A 165 11.78 17.16 4.97
C LEU A 165 12.59 17.05 6.26
N GLN A 166 12.23 17.85 7.27
CA GLN A 166 12.92 17.89 8.56
C GLN A 166 12.90 16.52 9.25
N ARG A 167 11.80 15.78 9.11
CA ARG A 167 11.66 14.45 9.66
C ARG A 167 12.52 13.41 8.95
N ARG A 168 12.66 13.50 7.63
CA ARG A 168 13.59 12.65 6.85
C ARG A 168 15.05 12.93 7.20
N GLU A 169 15.41 14.18 7.52
CA GLU A 169 16.75 14.50 8.07
C GLU A 169 17.02 13.80 9.42
N HIS A 170 15.97 13.49 10.18
CA HIS A 170 16.06 12.67 11.41
C HIS A 170 15.97 11.16 11.17
N GLY A 171 15.98 10.72 9.91
CA GLY A 171 15.96 9.30 9.51
C GLY A 171 14.57 8.67 9.46
N GLU A 172 13.50 9.46 9.55
CA GLU A 172 12.13 8.96 9.40
C GLU A 172 11.79 8.75 7.92
N ARG A 173 11.20 7.60 7.56
CA ARG A 173 11.04 7.24 6.13
C ARG A 173 9.61 7.03 5.66
N VAL A 174 8.68 6.82 6.59
CA VAL A 174 7.31 6.36 6.28
C VAL A 174 6.30 7.35 6.80
N PHE A 175 5.48 7.88 5.90
CA PHE A 175 4.56 8.95 6.22
C PHE A 175 3.14 8.60 5.79
N GLY A 176 2.22 8.66 6.76
CA GLY A 176 0.78 8.63 6.53
C GLY A 176 0.23 10.05 6.52
N PHE A 177 -1.02 10.22 6.08
CA PHE A 177 -1.62 11.54 5.93
C PHE A 177 -2.89 11.69 6.75
N LEU A 178 -3.10 12.89 7.28
CA LEU A 178 -4.30 13.33 7.96
C LEU A 178 -4.87 14.49 7.15
N ALA A 179 -5.95 14.26 6.42
CA ALA A 179 -6.67 15.31 5.71
C ALA A 179 -7.59 16.05 6.71
N GLU A 180 -7.51 17.38 6.76
CA GLU A 180 -8.53 18.17 7.45
C GLU A 180 -9.78 18.28 6.56
N GLY A 181 -10.97 18.14 7.16
CA GLY A 181 -12.23 18.41 6.47
C GLY A 181 -12.90 17.22 5.76
N SER A 182 -12.30 16.02 5.74
CA SER A 182 -13.05 14.82 5.38
C SER A 182 -13.98 14.46 6.54
N GLY A 183 -15.29 14.63 6.35
CA GLY A 183 -16.32 14.38 7.37
C GLY A 183 -16.34 12.93 7.89
N ASP A 184 -15.55 12.05 7.28
CA ASP A 184 -15.36 10.64 7.59
C ASP A 184 -13.99 10.32 8.24
N GLY A 185 -13.05 11.28 8.31
CA GLY A 185 -11.71 11.08 8.83
C GLY A 185 -10.74 10.31 7.92
N SER A 186 -11.09 10.01 6.66
CA SER A 186 -10.16 9.37 5.72
C SER A 186 -9.10 10.36 5.21
N GLY A 187 -7.91 10.33 5.81
CA GLY A 187 -6.83 11.29 5.58
C GLY A 187 -6.04 11.16 4.28
N TYR A 188 -6.64 10.70 3.19
CA TYR A 188 -5.93 10.39 1.94
C TYR A 188 -5.48 11.64 1.17
N VAL A 189 -4.36 11.54 0.44
CA VAL A 189 -3.83 12.62 -0.43
C VAL A 189 -3.65 12.18 -1.88
N ASN A 190 -3.67 13.14 -2.81
CA ASN A 190 -3.35 12.86 -4.21
C ASN A 190 -1.86 12.51 -4.36
N PHE A 191 -1.52 11.63 -5.30
CA PHE A 191 -0.11 11.37 -5.64
C PHE A 191 0.61 12.64 -6.13
N ALA A 192 -0.08 13.47 -6.92
CA ALA A 192 0.49 14.69 -7.49
C ALA A 192 0.89 15.74 -6.45
N ASP A 193 0.32 15.66 -5.24
CA ASP A 193 0.55 16.61 -4.14
C ASP A 193 1.64 16.14 -3.18
N LEU A 194 2.19 14.92 -3.38
CA LEU A 194 3.28 14.41 -2.57
C LEU A 194 4.56 15.24 -2.82
N PRO A 195 5.28 15.64 -1.75
CA PRO A 195 6.59 16.29 -1.89
C PRO A 195 7.64 15.27 -2.36
N GLU A 196 8.68 15.76 -3.03
CA GLU A 196 9.92 14.99 -3.33
C GLU A 196 9.67 13.58 -3.90
N ARG A 197 8.78 13.50 -4.88
CA ARG A 197 8.37 12.24 -5.52
C ARG A 197 9.53 11.47 -6.14
N ASP A 198 10.59 12.16 -6.51
CA ASP A 198 11.83 11.60 -7.03
C ASP A 198 12.57 10.75 -5.99
N GLN A 199 12.36 10.99 -4.70
CA GLN A 199 12.91 10.22 -3.58
C GLN A 199 11.94 9.17 -3.02
N LEU A 200 10.78 8.97 -3.65
CA LEU A 200 9.86 7.91 -3.22
C LEU A 200 10.40 6.54 -3.61
N ARG A 201 10.51 5.66 -2.60
CA ARG A 201 10.73 4.23 -2.80
C ARG A 201 9.44 3.52 -3.19
N GLY A 202 8.32 3.95 -2.60
CA GLY A 202 7.02 3.37 -2.87
C GLY A 202 5.89 3.98 -2.06
N LEU A 203 4.67 3.51 -2.31
CA LEU A 203 3.47 3.92 -1.58
C LEU A 203 2.41 2.84 -1.61
N VAL A 204 1.48 2.91 -0.65
CA VAL A 204 0.23 2.17 -0.67
C VAL A 204 -0.92 3.12 -1.02
N TYR A 205 -1.75 2.71 -1.96
CA TYR A 205 -2.92 3.45 -2.41
C TYR A 205 -4.18 2.66 -2.10
N ASN A 206 -5.18 3.30 -1.49
CA ASN A 206 -6.51 2.75 -1.34
C ASN A 206 -7.35 3.10 -2.58
N ALA A 207 -7.87 2.09 -3.27
CA ALA A 207 -8.77 2.22 -4.42
C ALA A 207 -10.20 1.80 -4.03
N GLY A 208 -10.77 2.43 -3.00
CA GLY A 208 -12.16 2.19 -2.58
C GLY A 208 -12.35 0.91 -1.76
N GLY A 209 -11.46 0.66 -0.79
CA GLY A 209 -11.42 -0.55 0.03
C GLY A 209 -10.53 -1.66 -0.53
N HIS A 210 -9.91 -1.43 -1.70
CA HIS A 210 -8.91 -2.32 -2.28
C HIS A 210 -7.55 -1.65 -2.32
N TYR A 211 -6.57 -2.21 -1.62
CA TYR A 211 -5.23 -1.65 -1.58
C TYR A 211 -4.35 -2.19 -2.71
N VAL A 212 -3.57 -1.29 -3.28
CA VAL A 212 -2.50 -1.63 -4.22
C VAL A 212 -1.20 -0.95 -3.79
N ALA A 213 -0.07 -1.53 -4.15
CA ALA A 213 1.24 -0.95 -3.92
C ALA A 213 1.86 -0.43 -5.22
N TYR A 214 2.46 0.74 -5.15
CA TYR A 214 3.33 1.26 -6.20
C TYR A 214 4.74 1.29 -5.64
N VAL A 215 5.68 0.60 -6.29
CA VAL A 215 7.05 0.48 -5.80
C VAL A 215 8.04 0.74 -6.92
N ARG A 216 9.10 1.48 -6.62
CA ARG A 216 10.20 1.76 -7.54
C ARG A 216 11.25 0.66 -7.41
N VAL A 217 11.47 -0.09 -8.49
CA VAL A 217 12.42 -1.20 -8.58
C VAL A 217 13.35 -0.90 -9.75
N ASP A 218 14.66 -0.83 -9.48
CA ASP A 218 15.70 -0.49 -10.47
C ASP A 218 15.36 0.76 -11.30
N GLY A 219 14.85 1.80 -10.63
CA GLY A 219 14.46 3.07 -11.24
C GLY A 219 13.10 3.09 -11.94
N ARG A 220 12.44 1.94 -12.10
CA ARG A 220 11.14 1.81 -12.77
C ARG A 220 9.99 1.63 -11.78
N TRP A 221 8.85 2.27 -12.04
CA TRP A 221 7.64 2.08 -11.25
C TRP A 221 6.91 0.79 -11.61
N TRP A 222 6.52 0.06 -10.57
CA TRP A 222 5.71 -1.14 -10.66
C TRP A 222 4.44 -0.97 -9.83
N LEU A 223 3.29 -1.29 -10.44
CA LEU A 223 2.02 -1.47 -9.75
C LEU A 223 1.87 -2.95 -9.39
N PHE A 224 1.71 -3.21 -8.10
CA PHE A 224 1.37 -4.50 -7.54
C PHE A 224 -0.11 -4.48 -7.14
N ASN A 225 -0.91 -5.20 -7.90
CA ASN A 225 -2.32 -5.41 -7.65
C ASN A 225 -2.54 -6.92 -7.46
N ASP A 226 -2.47 -7.35 -6.21
CA ASP A 226 -2.50 -8.76 -5.84
C ASP A 226 -1.45 -9.57 -6.63
N SER A 227 -1.85 -10.64 -7.32
CA SER A 227 -0.97 -11.50 -8.10
C SER A 227 -0.42 -10.83 -9.36
N GLN A 228 -0.95 -9.66 -9.74
CA GLN A 228 -0.47 -8.90 -10.89
C GLN A 228 0.64 -7.94 -10.46
N ALA A 229 1.77 -8.03 -11.15
CA ALA A 229 2.82 -7.02 -11.11
C ALA A 229 3.01 -6.48 -12.53
N ILE A 230 2.74 -5.20 -12.71
CA ILE A 230 2.86 -4.54 -14.00
C ILE A 230 3.73 -3.30 -13.88
N ALA A 231 4.64 -3.13 -14.82
CA ALA A 231 5.41 -1.91 -14.91
C ALA A 231 4.52 -0.78 -15.44
N ILE A 232 4.70 0.42 -14.89
CA ILE A 232 3.91 1.60 -15.25
C ILE A 232 4.81 2.84 -15.36
N ASP A 233 4.28 3.87 -16.02
CA ASP A 233 4.90 5.19 -16.05
C ASP A 233 4.37 6.06 -14.91
N GLU A 234 5.22 6.93 -14.37
CA GLU A 234 4.84 7.87 -13.29
C GLU A 234 3.71 8.81 -13.72
N LEU A 235 3.63 9.15 -15.01
CA LEU A 235 2.53 9.96 -15.56
C LEU A 235 1.15 9.31 -15.30
N ARG A 236 1.08 7.98 -15.23
CA ARG A 236 -0.15 7.28 -14.85
C ARG A 236 -0.49 7.51 -13.37
N MET A 237 0.52 7.56 -12.51
CA MET A 237 0.35 7.84 -11.08
C MET A 237 -0.09 9.28 -10.81
N HIS A 238 0.30 10.25 -11.64
CA HIS A 238 -0.19 11.64 -11.58
C HIS A 238 -1.70 11.78 -11.73
N ARG A 239 -2.37 10.77 -12.30
CA ARG A 239 -3.83 10.74 -12.45
C ARG A 239 -4.54 10.15 -11.23
N LEU A 240 -3.81 9.60 -10.26
CA LEU A 240 -4.38 9.08 -9.01
C LEU A 240 -4.90 10.23 -8.17
N ARG A 241 -6.22 10.22 -7.94
CA ARG A 241 -6.92 11.21 -7.14
C ARG A 241 -7.24 10.67 -5.75
N ALA A 242 -7.32 11.56 -4.78
CA ALA A 242 -7.90 11.29 -3.48
C ALA A 242 -9.35 11.79 -3.46
N ASN A 243 -10.20 11.00 -2.81
CA ASN A 243 -11.59 11.30 -2.52
C ASN A 243 -12.03 10.45 -1.31
N GLU A 244 -13.33 10.47 -0.99
CA GLU A 244 -13.89 9.65 0.08
C GLU A 244 -13.62 8.16 -0.20
N GLY A 245 -12.70 7.56 0.56
CA GLY A 245 -12.32 6.16 0.44
C GLY A 245 -11.25 5.82 -0.61
N CYS A 246 -10.73 6.78 -1.38
CA CYS A 246 -9.60 6.56 -2.27
C CYS A 246 -8.46 7.54 -2.03
N GLY A 247 -7.22 7.08 -2.24
CA GLY A 247 -6.05 7.94 -2.27
C GLY A 247 -4.81 7.29 -1.65
N VAL A 248 -3.73 8.06 -1.55
CA VAL A 248 -2.46 7.56 -0.98
C VAL A 248 -2.64 7.38 0.53
N ALA A 249 -2.53 6.15 1.01
CA ALA A 249 -2.66 5.80 2.43
C ALA A 249 -1.40 6.16 3.20
N PHE A 250 -0.24 5.78 2.65
CA PHE A 250 1.06 6.19 3.15
C PHE A 250 2.14 6.03 2.07
N VAL A 251 3.27 6.70 2.27
CA VAL A 251 4.44 6.68 1.40
C VAL A 251 5.68 6.19 2.14
N VAL A 252 6.63 5.65 1.38
CA VAL A 252 7.97 5.28 1.83
C VAL A 252 9.00 6.04 0.98
N TYR A 253 9.88 6.79 1.64
CA TYR A 253 11.00 7.46 0.99
C TYR A 253 12.29 6.62 1.05
N GLU A 254 13.20 6.89 0.13
CA GLU A 254 14.58 6.38 0.18
C GLU A 254 15.31 6.86 1.46
N THR A 255 16.36 6.14 1.86
CA THR A 255 17.29 6.52 2.95
C THR A 255 18.30 7.54 2.48
#